data_AF-A0A369UI89-F1
#
_entry.id   AF-A0A369UI89-F1
#
_cell.length_a   1.000
_cell.length_b   1.000
_cell.length_c   1.000
_cell.angle_alpha   90.00
_cell.angle_beta   90.00
_cell.angle_gamma   90.00
#
_symmetry.space_group_name_H-M   'P 1'
#
loop_
_entity.id
_entity.type
_entity.pdbx_description
1 polymer ?
#
loop_
_entity_poly.entity_id
_entity_poly.type
_entity_poly.pdbx_seq_one_letter_code
_entity_poly.pdbx_strand_id
1 'polypeptide(L)'
;MARQSLRRWAPLFAALSLPCIVASAAATELTAEAQEKLGLATAALQSAQAPAAIAATAEVLDPSSLAKLADDIVAAQAAADASAAEYTRTQALVAADGNMSRKALEAARTQSIADQSKLRQARTQLRVEWGGSFAALDAGALRTRVDALLEGRETLLKSEPLSAPTAAFVADTATLQLAEKKLLDARVLGALPRSSSGVSAAWLLQASSTSLVPGMILTAQLHGRAQNESKQQGVLLPRAAVVRWNGVAWAYVVTDATHFERRAVQALAMTPAGWLVGTPFKAGEKVVTQGVETLIAVDAAPVPAAADSTPAGD
;
A
#
# COMPACT_ATOMS: atom_id res chain seq x y z
N MET A 1 -19.68 -20.08 -61.62
CA MET A 1 -19.29 -20.12 -60.19
C MET A 1 -19.31 -18.70 -59.65
N ALA A 2 -20.34 -18.37 -58.86
CA ALA A 2 -20.64 -17.02 -58.37
C ALA A 2 -19.71 -16.64 -57.21
N ARG A 3 -19.07 -15.47 -57.29
CA ARG A 3 -18.31 -14.87 -56.18
C ARG A 3 -19.27 -13.99 -55.36
N GLN A 4 -19.68 -14.47 -54.19
CA GLN A 4 -20.43 -13.68 -53.21
C GLN A 4 -19.49 -12.72 -52.50
N SER A 5 -19.82 -11.43 -52.55
CA SER A 5 -19.16 -10.34 -51.83
C SER A 5 -19.76 -10.21 -50.43
N LEU A 6 -19.00 -10.61 -49.40
CA LEU A 6 -19.36 -10.38 -48.01
C LEU A 6 -19.09 -8.92 -47.63
N ARG A 7 -20.17 -8.15 -47.50
CA ARG A 7 -20.18 -6.80 -46.91
C ARG A 7 -19.73 -6.88 -45.45
N ARG A 8 -18.59 -6.25 -45.13
CA ARG A 8 -18.15 -5.98 -43.76
C ARG A 8 -19.10 -4.96 -43.11
N TRP A 9 -19.85 -5.38 -42.10
CA TRP A 9 -20.52 -4.48 -41.16
C TRP A 9 -19.51 -4.03 -40.09
N ALA A 10 -19.28 -2.73 -39.99
CA ALA A 10 -18.58 -2.13 -38.87
C ALA A 10 -19.63 -1.69 -37.82
N PRO A 11 -19.52 -2.11 -36.55
CA PRO A 11 -20.35 -1.50 -35.51
C PRO A 11 -19.77 -0.14 -35.14
N LEU A 12 -20.55 0.92 -35.37
CA LEU A 12 -20.34 2.22 -34.73
C LEU A 12 -20.55 2.04 -33.23
N PHE A 13 -19.46 1.97 -32.46
CA PHE A 13 -19.52 2.22 -31.02
C PHE A 13 -19.55 3.73 -30.81
N ALA A 14 -20.76 4.28 -30.66
CA ALA A 14 -20.96 5.61 -30.13
C ALA A 14 -20.50 5.61 -28.66
N ALA A 15 -19.37 6.25 -28.39
CA ALA A 15 -18.93 6.53 -27.04
C ALA A 15 -19.90 7.55 -26.41
N LEU A 16 -20.87 7.06 -25.64
CA LEU A 16 -21.61 7.89 -24.70
C LEU A 16 -20.64 8.36 -23.62
N SER A 17 -20.10 9.56 -23.81
CA SER A 17 -19.48 10.34 -22.74
C SER A 17 -20.59 10.77 -21.80
N LEU A 18 -20.74 10.07 -20.68
CA LEU A 18 -21.55 10.55 -19.57
C LEU A 18 -20.90 11.84 -19.05
N PRO A 19 -21.59 12.99 -19.08
CA PRO A 19 -21.09 14.18 -18.42
C PRO A 19 -21.00 13.87 -16.92
N CYS A 20 -19.80 14.02 -16.36
CA CYS A 20 -19.59 14.03 -14.92
C CYS A 20 -20.34 15.27 -14.40
N ILE A 21 -21.56 15.08 -13.90
CA ILE A 21 -22.33 16.16 -13.28
C ILE A 21 -21.60 16.50 -11.98
N VAL A 22 -20.81 17.56 -12.03
CA VAL A 22 -20.26 18.21 -10.83
C VAL A 22 -21.45 18.89 -10.16
N ALA A 23 -22.07 18.20 -9.21
CA ALA A 23 -23.08 18.81 -8.35
C ALA A 23 -22.38 19.80 -7.40
N SER A 24 -22.32 21.06 -7.80
CA SER A 24 -22.14 22.20 -6.89
C SER A 24 -23.53 22.56 -6.34
N ALA A 25 -23.71 22.49 -5.02
CA ALA A 25 -24.94 22.95 -4.37
C ALA A 25 -24.83 24.45 -4.08
N ALA A 26 -25.97 25.14 -3.97
CA ALA A 26 -26.06 26.58 -3.70
C ALA A 26 -25.18 26.98 -2.50
N ALA A 27 -24.51 28.14 -2.60
CA ALA A 27 -23.64 28.63 -1.54
C ALA A 27 -24.44 28.96 -0.27
N THR A 28 -24.01 28.42 0.86
CA THR A 28 -24.56 28.75 2.18
C THR A 28 -24.00 30.10 2.62
N GLU A 29 -24.87 31.08 2.91
CA GLU A 29 -24.46 32.40 3.40
C GLU A 29 -24.53 32.46 4.94
N LEU A 30 -23.46 32.92 5.59
CA LEU A 30 -23.33 33.05 7.03
C LEU A 30 -22.61 34.35 7.40
N THR A 31 -23.23 35.16 8.28
CA THR A 31 -22.61 36.38 8.82
C THR A 31 -21.43 36.05 9.74
N ALA A 32 -20.51 36.99 9.93
CA ALA A 32 -19.34 36.80 10.80
C ALA A 32 -19.72 36.38 12.24
N GLU A 33 -20.78 36.98 12.80
CA GLU A 33 -21.30 36.62 14.12
C GLU A 33 -21.81 35.17 14.16
N ALA A 34 -22.48 34.71 13.10
CA ALA A 34 -22.93 33.33 12.98
C ALA A 34 -21.73 32.37 12.85
N GLN A 35 -20.71 32.72 12.07
CA GLN A 35 -19.50 31.91 11.93
C GLN A 35 -18.76 31.73 13.27
N GLU A 36 -18.67 32.80 14.08
CA GLU A 36 -18.06 32.76 15.41
C GLU A 36 -18.87 31.88 16.37
N LYS A 37 -20.20 32.04 16.41
CA LYS A 37 -21.09 31.19 17.23
C LYS A 37 -21.02 29.71 16.85
N LEU A 38 -20.80 29.42 15.57
CA LEU A 38 -20.66 28.08 15.04
C LEU A 38 -19.23 27.51 15.19
N GLY A 39 -18.27 28.30 15.68
CA GLY A 39 -16.89 27.87 15.89
C GLY A 39 -16.20 27.47 14.58
N LEU A 40 -16.52 28.13 13.46
CA LEU A 40 -15.94 27.76 12.17
C LEU A 40 -14.45 28.11 12.13
N ALA A 41 -13.62 27.10 11.87
CA ALA A 41 -12.21 27.28 11.54
C ALA A 41 -11.97 26.87 10.10
N THR A 42 -11.00 27.52 9.45
CA THR A 42 -10.65 27.23 8.05
C THR A 42 -9.16 26.95 7.89
N ALA A 43 -8.81 26.16 6.88
CA ALA A 43 -7.44 25.91 6.48
C ALA A 43 -7.27 26.12 4.98
N ALA A 44 -6.13 26.67 4.57
CA ALA A 44 -5.80 26.80 3.16
C ALA A 44 -5.35 25.45 2.58
N LEU A 45 -5.89 25.09 1.41
CA LEU A 45 -5.54 23.89 0.69
C LEU A 45 -4.13 24.01 0.11
N GLN A 46 -3.27 23.07 0.47
CA GLN A 46 -1.90 23.00 -0.02
C GLN A 46 -1.82 22.08 -1.23
N SER A 47 -1.05 22.47 -2.24
CA SER A 47 -0.76 21.59 -3.37
C SER A 47 -0.05 20.33 -2.88
N ALA A 48 -0.50 19.18 -3.36
CA ALA A 48 0.05 17.89 -3.05
C ALA A 48 0.02 16.98 -4.29
N GLN A 49 0.77 15.89 -4.23
CA GLN A 49 0.90 14.94 -5.33
C GLN A 49 0.56 13.54 -4.82
N ALA A 50 -0.20 12.78 -5.60
CA ALA A 50 -0.46 11.38 -5.28
C ALA A 50 0.84 10.59 -5.45
N PRO A 51 1.08 9.59 -4.59
CA PRO A 51 2.01 8.53 -4.93
C PRO A 51 1.62 7.92 -6.28
N ALA A 52 2.60 7.51 -7.07
CA ALA A 52 2.31 6.69 -8.24
C ALA A 52 1.69 5.37 -7.76
N ALA A 53 0.64 4.92 -8.42
CA ALA A 53 -0.07 3.70 -8.07
C ALA A 53 -0.12 2.74 -9.26
N ILE A 54 0.19 1.47 -9.03
CA ILE A 54 0.16 0.42 -10.05
C ILE A 54 -0.76 -0.71 -9.57
N ALA A 55 -1.67 -1.13 -10.44
CA ALA A 55 -2.54 -2.27 -10.17
C ALA A 55 -1.73 -3.59 -10.22
N ALA A 56 -1.95 -4.43 -9.22
CA ALA A 56 -1.22 -5.69 -9.03
C ALA A 56 -2.16 -6.80 -8.55
N THR A 57 -1.71 -8.04 -8.64
CA THR A 57 -2.22 -9.15 -7.83
C THR A 57 -1.42 -9.25 -6.53
N ALA A 58 -1.98 -9.89 -5.52
CA ALA A 58 -1.26 -10.32 -4.32
C ALA A 58 -1.68 -11.75 -3.95
N GLU A 59 -0.72 -12.66 -3.94
CA GLU A 59 -0.86 -14.05 -3.53
C GLU A 59 -0.40 -14.21 -2.08
N VAL A 60 -1.26 -14.74 -1.21
CA VAL A 60 -0.90 -15.06 0.17
C VAL A 60 0.04 -16.27 0.18
N LEU A 61 1.23 -16.10 0.74
CA LEU A 61 2.28 -17.12 0.76
C LEU A 61 2.11 -18.06 1.95
N ASP A 62 2.41 -19.35 1.73
CA ASP A 62 2.56 -20.32 2.80
C ASP A 62 3.93 -20.12 3.51
N PRO A 63 3.95 -19.89 4.84
CA PRO A 63 5.20 -19.73 5.58
C PRO A 63 5.99 -21.04 5.77
N SER A 64 5.46 -22.21 5.40
CA SER A 64 6.08 -23.52 5.65
C SER A 64 7.49 -23.66 5.04
N SER A 65 7.69 -23.17 3.82
CA SER A 65 9.01 -23.21 3.16
C SER A 65 10.02 -22.27 3.81
N LEU A 66 9.57 -21.10 4.29
CA LEU A 66 10.39 -20.19 5.07
C LEU A 66 10.78 -20.80 6.43
N ALA A 67 9.83 -21.45 7.09
CA ALA A 67 10.05 -22.11 8.38
C ALA A 67 11.12 -23.21 8.24
N LYS A 68 11.00 -24.05 7.21
CA LYS A 68 12.01 -25.06 6.88
C LYS A 68 13.39 -24.44 6.65
N LEU A 69 13.47 -23.37 5.84
CA LEU A 69 14.75 -22.69 5.59
C LEU A 69 15.35 -22.07 6.85
N ALA A 70 14.52 -21.56 7.76
CA ALA A 70 14.99 -21.05 9.05
C ALA A 70 15.61 -22.17 9.91
N ASP A 71 14.96 -23.33 9.98
CA ASP A 71 15.49 -24.51 10.68
C ASP A 71 16.79 -25.02 10.04
N ASP A 72 16.84 -25.09 8.70
CA ASP A 72 18.03 -25.51 7.96
C ASP A 72 19.21 -24.56 8.21
N ILE A 73 18.97 -23.25 8.29
CA ILE A 73 19.99 -22.24 8.62
C ILE A 73 20.49 -22.41 10.05
N VAL A 74 19.60 -22.63 11.03
CA VAL A 74 19.99 -22.85 12.43
C VAL A 74 20.85 -24.10 12.55
N ALA A 75 20.43 -25.21 11.94
CA ALA A 75 21.18 -26.47 11.95
C ALA A 75 22.56 -26.33 11.26
N ALA A 76 22.59 -25.71 10.07
CA ALA A 76 23.84 -25.50 9.33
C ALA A 76 24.80 -24.55 10.07
N GLN A 77 24.26 -23.53 10.76
CA GLN A 77 25.06 -22.62 11.59
C GLN A 77 25.72 -23.38 12.74
N ALA A 78 24.95 -24.18 13.50
CA ALA A 78 25.47 -24.98 14.59
C ALA A 78 26.57 -25.96 14.13
N ALA A 79 26.37 -26.61 12.97
CA ALA A 79 27.38 -27.50 12.39
C ALA A 79 28.66 -26.75 11.96
N ALA A 80 28.51 -25.57 11.33
CA ALA A 80 29.64 -24.75 10.92
C ALA A 80 30.45 -24.25 12.13
N ASP A 81 29.78 -23.83 13.21
CA ASP A 81 30.44 -23.35 14.43
C ASP A 81 31.18 -24.49 15.15
N ALA A 82 30.54 -25.66 15.28
CA ALA A 82 31.14 -26.83 15.91
C ALA A 82 32.37 -27.34 15.14
N SER A 83 32.26 -27.46 13.81
CA SER A 83 33.37 -27.93 12.95
C SER A 83 34.52 -26.92 12.88
N ALA A 84 34.24 -25.61 12.93
CA ALA A 84 35.27 -24.58 13.02
C ALA A 84 36.02 -24.62 14.36
N ALA A 85 35.32 -24.81 15.47
CA ALA A 85 35.94 -25.00 16.78
C ALA A 85 36.79 -26.27 16.85
N GLU A 86 36.32 -27.37 16.26
CA GLU A 86 37.07 -28.63 16.19
C GLU A 86 38.32 -28.51 15.32
N TYR A 87 38.23 -27.87 14.16
CA TYR A 87 39.40 -27.59 13.32
C TYR A 87 40.46 -26.77 14.07
N THR A 88 40.03 -25.72 14.77
CA THR A 88 40.91 -24.87 15.59
C THR A 88 41.58 -25.67 16.70
N ARG A 89 40.83 -26.53 17.40
CA ARG A 89 41.33 -27.41 18.46
C ARG A 89 42.35 -28.42 17.91
N THR A 90 42.03 -29.09 16.81
CA THR A 90 42.91 -30.07 16.16
C THR A 90 44.20 -29.41 15.65
N GLN A 91 44.11 -28.19 15.11
CA GLN A 91 45.27 -27.41 14.68
C GLN A 91 46.22 -27.11 15.85
N ALA A 92 45.67 -26.70 17.00
CA ALA A 92 46.47 -26.44 18.19
C ALA A 92 47.14 -27.71 18.74
N LEU A 93 46.43 -28.85 18.74
CA LEU A 93 46.98 -30.14 19.19
C LEU A 93 48.12 -30.64 18.29
N VAL A 94 47.96 -30.55 16.97
CA VAL A 94 49.03 -30.93 16.01
C VAL A 94 50.27 -30.04 16.18
N ALA A 95 50.08 -28.75 16.44
CA ALA A 95 51.19 -27.82 16.69
C ALA A 95 51.92 -28.07 18.01
N ALA A 96 51.21 -28.57 19.04
CA ALA A 96 51.78 -28.81 20.36
C ALA A 96 52.52 -30.16 20.47
N ASP A 97 52.00 -31.24 19.88
CA ASP A 97 52.43 -32.60 20.23
C ASP A 97 53.18 -33.35 19.10
N GLY A 98 53.18 -32.84 17.86
CA GLY A 98 53.91 -33.40 16.70
C GLY A 98 53.53 -34.83 16.24
N ASN A 99 52.86 -35.60 17.10
CA ASN A 99 52.51 -37.02 16.94
C ASN A 99 51.04 -37.23 16.49
N MET A 100 50.23 -36.17 16.41
CA MET A 100 48.88 -36.28 15.85
C MET A 100 48.93 -36.34 14.31
N SER A 101 48.15 -37.25 13.74
CA SER A 101 48.15 -37.51 12.29
C SER A 101 47.72 -36.27 11.51
N ARG A 102 48.58 -35.80 10.58
CA ARG A 102 48.25 -34.78 9.57
C ARG A 102 46.89 -35.04 8.88
N LYS A 103 46.52 -36.32 8.74
CA LYS A 103 45.22 -36.77 8.22
C LYS A 103 44.03 -36.27 9.04
N ALA A 104 44.15 -36.21 10.38
CA ALA A 104 43.09 -35.72 11.26
C ALA A 104 42.88 -34.21 11.08
N LEU A 105 43.96 -33.44 10.95
CA LEU A 105 43.88 -32.00 10.64
C LEU A 105 43.24 -31.76 9.26
N GLU A 106 43.65 -32.53 8.25
CA GLU A 106 43.06 -32.47 6.90
C GLU A 106 41.56 -32.82 6.91
N ALA A 107 41.16 -33.84 7.68
CA ALA A 107 39.76 -34.21 7.86
C ALA A 107 38.95 -33.10 8.56
N ALA A 108 39.44 -32.56 9.68
CA ALA A 108 38.77 -31.48 10.40
C ALA A 108 38.63 -30.21 9.54
N ARG A 109 39.66 -29.88 8.75
CA ARG A 109 39.61 -28.76 7.78
C ARG A 109 38.54 -28.99 6.73
N THR A 110 38.51 -30.19 6.15
CA THR A 110 37.54 -30.56 5.11
C THR A 110 36.12 -30.47 5.63
N GLN A 111 35.88 -30.99 6.85
CA GLN A 111 34.58 -30.91 7.50
C GLN A 111 34.14 -29.45 7.74
N SER A 112 35.02 -28.60 8.26
CA SER A 112 34.72 -27.18 8.48
C SER A 112 34.36 -26.45 7.17
N ILE A 113 35.11 -26.69 6.09
CA ILE A 113 34.81 -26.13 4.77
C ILE A 113 33.45 -26.63 4.25
N ALA A 114 33.14 -27.92 4.44
CA ALA A 114 31.88 -28.51 4.01
C ALA A 114 30.69 -27.92 4.75
N ASP A 115 30.74 -27.81 6.08
CA ASP A 115 29.63 -27.29 6.88
C ASP A 115 29.43 -25.78 6.68
N GLN A 116 30.51 -25.00 6.54
CA GLN A 116 30.41 -23.59 6.12
C GLN A 116 29.76 -23.45 4.74
N SER A 117 30.02 -24.40 3.82
CA SER A 117 29.40 -24.37 2.49
C SER A 117 27.91 -24.67 2.55
N LYS A 118 27.46 -25.59 3.41
CA LYS A 118 26.03 -25.85 3.65
C LYS A 118 25.32 -24.63 4.21
N LEU A 119 25.94 -23.94 5.18
CA LEU A 119 25.40 -22.69 5.73
C LEU A 119 25.26 -21.61 4.64
N ARG A 120 26.28 -21.42 3.81
CA ARG A 120 26.23 -20.48 2.68
C ARG A 120 25.14 -20.86 1.67
N GLN A 121 24.96 -22.14 1.40
CA GLN A 121 23.90 -22.63 0.51
C GLN A 121 22.52 -22.28 1.08
N ALA A 122 22.23 -22.61 2.34
CA ALA A 122 20.94 -22.32 2.98
C ALA A 122 20.65 -20.80 3.00
N ARG A 123 21.63 -19.97 3.35
CA ARG A 123 21.54 -18.49 3.30
C ARG A 123 21.29 -17.96 1.88
N THR A 124 21.91 -18.58 0.87
CA THR A 124 21.70 -18.21 -0.53
C THR A 124 20.30 -18.57 -0.99
N GLN A 125 19.80 -19.74 -0.60
CA GLN A 125 18.45 -20.17 -0.91
C GLN A 125 17.40 -19.24 -0.30
N LEU A 126 17.57 -18.85 0.97
CA LEU A 126 16.73 -17.84 1.62
C LEU A 126 16.69 -16.53 0.82
N ARG A 127 17.84 -16.04 0.35
CA ARG A 127 17.90 -14.83 -0.48
C ARG A 127 17.18 -14.98 -1.81
N VAL A 128 17.30 -16.12 -2.47
CA VAL A 128 16.70 -16.37 -3.78
C VAL A 128 15.18 -16.52 -3.70
N GLU A 129 14.68 -17.14 -2.63
CA GLU A 129 13.24 -17.40 -2.46
C GLU A 129 12.50 -16.22 -1.81
N TRP A 130 13.10 -15.58 -0.81
CA TRP A 130 12.43 -14.59 0.05
C TRP A 130 13.01 -13.18 -0.06
N GLY A 131 14.06 -12.99 -0.85
CA GLY A 131 14.65 -11.69 -1.11
C GLY A 131 15.54 -11.14 0.01
N GLY A 132 15.98 -9.90 -0.19
CA GLY A 132 16.97 -9.26 0.67
C GLY A 132 16.49 -8.96 2.09
N SER A 133 15.20 -8.68 2.26
CA SER A 133 14.61 -8.33 3.57
C SER A 133 14.70 -9.48 4.58
N PHE A 134 14.53 -10.72 4.12
CA PHE A 134 14.71 -11.92 4.94
C PHE A 134 16.18 -12.36 5.01
N ALA A 135 16.91 -12.27 3.90
CA ALA A 135 18.32 -12.67 3.86
C ALA A 135 19.25 -11.83 4.77
N ALA A 136 18.82 -10.61 5.11
CA ALA A 136 19.54 -9.72 6.03
C ALA A 136 19.35 -10.07 7.51
N LEU A 137 18.37 -10.92 7.85
CA LEU A 137 18.11 -11.31 9.24
C LEU A 137 19.19 -12.30 9.73
N ASP A 138 19.51 -12.23 11.02
CA ASP A 138 20.19 -13.33 11.69
C ASP A 138 19.23 -14.49 11.97
N ALA A 139 19.75 -15.62 12.45
CA ALA A 139 18.95 -16.83 12.66
C ALA A 139 17.85 -16.64 13.74
N GLY A 140 18.10 -15.85 14.78
CA GLY A 140 17.14 -15.61 15.86
C GLY A 140 16.01 -14.67 15.44
N ALA A 141 16.34 -13.59 14.74
CA ALA A 141 15.37 -12.66 14.16
C ALA A 141 14.52 -13.34 13.08
N LEU A 142 15.13 -14.19 12.24
CA LEU A 142 14.41 -15.00 11.27
C LEU A 142 13.43 -15.96 11.96
N ARG A 143 13.85 -16.63 13.05
CA ARG A 143 12.97 -17.53 13.80
C ARG A 143 11.78 -16.79 14.42
N THR A 144 12.04 -15.66 15.08
CA THR A 144 11.00 -14.82 15.67
C THR A 144 9.95 -14.40 14.62
N ARG A 145 10.41 -14.10 13.40
CA ARG A 145 9.52 -13.75 12.29
C ARG A 145 8.70 -14.94 11.81
N VAL A 146 9.32 -16.12 11.67
CA VAL A 146 8.61 -17.35 11.31
C VAL A 146 7.53 -17.67 12.33
N ASP A 147 7.83 -17.57 13.62
CA ASP A 147 6.85 -17.86 14.68
C ASP A 147 5.64 -16.91 14.59
N ALA A 148 5.86 -15.62 14.32
CA ALA A 148 4.77 -14.66 14.10
C ALA A 148 3.89 -14.99 12.89
N LEU A 149 4.46 -15.59 11.84
CA LEU A 149 3.72 -16.04 10.65
C LEU A 149 2.93 -17.31 10.94
N LEU A 150 3.52 -18.28 11.63
CA LEU A 150 2.87 -19.53 12.01
C LEU A 150 1.72 -19.31 13.01
N GLU A 151 1.85 -18.32 13.88
CA GLU A 151 0.80 -17.88 14.81
C GLU A 151 -0.29 -17.01 14.14
N GLY A 152 -0.13 -16.65 12.86
CA GLY A 152 -1.09 -15.82 12.12
C GLY A 152 -1.13 -14.35 12.55
N ARG A 153 -0.13 -13.86 13.30
CA ARG A 153 0.00 -12.43 13.65
C ARG A 153 0.43 -11.58 12.45
N GLU A 154 1.17 -12.19 11.55
CA GLU A 154 1.61 -11.62 10.29
C GLU A 154 1.25 -12.54 9.13
N THR A 155 1.08 -11.95 7.95
CA THR A 155 0.87 -12.69 6.71
C THR A 155 1.76 -12.09 5.63
N LEU A 156 2.45 -12.95 4.89
CA LEU A 156 3.26 -12.54 3.75
C LEU A 156 2.48 -12.73 2.46
N LEU A 157 2.65 -11.79 1.53
CA LEU A 157 2.07 -11.88 0.21
C LEU A 157 3.11 -11.57 -0.86
N LYS A 158 3.09 -12.31 -1.96
CA LYS A 158 3.82 -11.95 -3.17
C LYS A 158 2.91 -11.11 -4.05
N SER A 159 3.33 -9.90 -4.38
CA SER A 159 2.58 -9.01 -5.27
C SER A 159 3.27 -8.83 -6.61
N GLU A 160 2.50 -8.97 -7.69
CA GLU A 160 2.96 -8.84 -9.07
C GLU A 160 2.06 -7.85 -9.83
N PRO A 161 2.63 -6.81 -10.47
CA PRO A 161 1.88 -5.89 -11.31
C PRO A 161 1.13 -6.59 -12.44
N LEU A 162 -0.08 -6.11 -12.74
CA LEU A 162 -0.90 -6.60 -13.86
C LEU A 162 -0.34 -6.18 -15.23
N SER A 163 0.60 -5.23 -15.24
CA SER A 163 1.29 -4.75 -16.42
C SER A 163 2.73 -4.45 -16.03
N ALA A 164 3.66 -4.64 -16.97
CA ALA A 164 5.07 -4.38 -16.71
C ALA A 164 5.24 -2.93 -16.19
N PRO A 165 5.74 -2.74 -14.97
CA PRO A 165 5.94 -1.40 -14.44
C PRO A 165 7.02 -0.71 -15.27
N THR A 166 6.95 0.62 -15.36
CA THR A 166 8.11 1.38 -15.83
C THR A 166 9.31 1.06 -14.95
N ALA A 167 10.50 0.92 -15.55
CA ALA A 167 11.71 0.42 -14.87
C ALA A 167 12.16 1.23 -13.63
N ALA A 168 11.49 2.34 -13.34
CA ALA A 168 11.80 3.25 -12.25
C ALA A 168 10.73 3.29 -11.13
N PHE A 169 9.80 2.34 -11.10
CA PHE A 169 8.82 2.24 -10.00
C PHE A 169 9.43 1.59 -8.75
N VAL A 170 9.37 2.30 -7.63
CA VAL A 170 9.74 1.81 -6.31
C VAL A 170 8.49 1.80 -5.44
N ALA A 171 8.03 0.60 -5.07
CA ALA A 171 6.88 0.42 -4.18
C ALA A 171 7.26 0.70 -2.72
N ASP A 172 6.47 1.54 -2.04
CA ASP A 172 6.67 1.91 -0.64
C ASP A 172 5.58 1.27 0.26
N THR A 173 4.33 1.28 -0.19
CA THR A 173 3.17 0.68 0.52
C THR A 173 2.23 -0.02 -0.45
N ALA A 174 1.30 -0.83 0.06
CA ALA A 174 0.28 -1.47 -0.75
C ALA A 174 -1.09 -1.42 -0.07
N THR A 175 -2.15 -1.46 -0.87
CA THR A 175 -3.51 -1.66 -0.38
C THR A 175 -4.08 -2.90 -1.03
N LEU A 176 -4.60 -3.82 -0.22
CA LEU A 176 -5.23 -5.06 -0.64
C LEU A 176 -6.75 -4.90 -0.63
N GLN A 177 -7.41 -5.38 -1.67
CA GLN A 177 -8.86 -5.42 -1.74
C GLN A 177 -9.35 -6.80 -1.30
N LEU A 178 -9.99 -6.84 -0.13
CA LEU A 178 -10.67 -8.03 0.38
C LEU A 178 -12.06 -8.16 -0.26
N ALA A 179 -12.71 -9.30 -0.01
CA ALA A 179 -14.14 -9.45 -0.26
C ALA A 179 -14.93 -8.29 0.40
N GLU A 180 -16.08 -7.92 -0.18
CA GLU A 180 -16.93 -6.81 0.30
C GLU A 180 -16.36 -5.39 0.10
N LYS A 181 -15.36 -5.22 -0.79
CA LYS A 181 -14.68 -3.94 -1.06
C LYS A 181 -13.97 -3.34 0.16
N LYS A 182 -13.74 -4.13 1.21
CA LYS A 182 -12.92 -3.71 2.35
C LYS A 182 -11.46 -3.60 1.91
N LEU A 183 -10.81 -2.49 2.28
CA LEU A 183 -9.40 -2.26 2.02
C LEU A 183 -8.59 -2.67 3.24
N LEU A 184 -7.47 -3.35 3.01
CA LEU A 184 -6.49 -3.73 4.02
C LEU A 184 -5.13 -3.15 3.63
N ASP A 185 -4.55 -2.35 4.51
CA ASP A 185 -3.21 -1.82 4.28
C ASP A 185 -2.16 -2.91 4.45
N ALA A 186 -1.15 -2.86 3.58
CA ALA A 186 -0.01 -3.76 3.60
C ALA A 186 1.29 -2.96 3.43
N ARG A 187 2.33 -3.42 4.12
CA ARG A 187 3.67 -2.85 4.03
C ARG A 187 4.47 -3.58 2.97
N VAL A 188 5.23 -2.85 2.15
CA VAL A 188 6.22 -3.45 1.25
C VAL A 188 7.49 -3.76 2.05
N LEU A 189 7.91 -5.02 2.08
CA LEU A 189 9.16 -5.44 2.71
C LEU A 189 10.37 -5.34 1.77
N GLY A 190 10.13 -5.44 0.46
CA GLY A 190 11.17 -5.31 -0.55
C GLY A 190 10.81 -6.01 -1.86
N ALA A 191 11.68 -5.91 -2.85
CA ALA A 191 11.55 -6.64 -4.10
C ALA A 191 11.85 -8.13 -3.90
N LEU A 192 11.11 -8.98 -4.60
CA LEU A 192 11.38 -10.41 -4.69
C LEU A 192 12.30 -10.69 -5.89
N PRO A 193 13.27 -11.61 -5.77
CA PRO A 193 14.19 -11.94 -6.84
C PRO A 193 13.52 -12.68 -8.01
N ARG A 194 12.36 -13.28 -7.78
CA ARG A 194 11.61 -14.06 -8.78
C ARG A 194 10.17 -13.59 -8.83
N SER A 195 9.66 -13.41 -10.05
CA SER A 195 8.23 -13.32 -10.33
C SER A 195 7.74 -14.64 -10.93
N SER A 196 6.45 -14.93 -10.74
CA SER A 196 5.81 -16.11 -11.34
C SER A 196 5.72 -16.00 -12.86
N SER A 197 5.58 -14.78 -13.39
CA SER A 197 5.56 -14.52 -14.83
C SER A 197 6.94 -14.45 -15.48
N GLY A 198 8.01 -14.21 -14.72
CA GLY A 198 9.37 -13.97 -15.23
C GLY A 198 9.56 -12.67 -16.01
N VAL A 199 8.48 -11.94 -16.31
CA VAL A 199 8.47 -10.73 -17.15
C VAL A 199 8.23 -9.46 -16.32
N SER A 200 7.59 -9.58 -15.15
CA SER A 200 7.30 -8.44 -14.27
C SER A 200 8.13 -8.48 -12.99
N ALA A 201 8.33 -7.33 -12.36
CA ALA A 201 8.88 -7.25 -11.01
C ALA A 201 7.89 -7.83 -10.00
N ALA A 202 8.38 -8.31 -8.86
CA ALA A 202 7.55 -8.79 -7.76
C ALA A 202 8.00 -8.16 -6.45
N TRP A 203 7.08 -8.00 -5.51
CA TRP A 203 7.35 -7.46 -4.18
C TRP A 203 6.82 -8.38 -3.09
N LEU A 204 7.54 -8.45 -1.99
CA LEU A 204 7.09 -9.11 -0.77
C LEU A 204 6.34 -8.08 0.08
N LEU A 205 5.09 -8.39 0.39
CA LEU A 205 4.24 -7.58 1.24
C LEU A 205 4.05 -8.25 2.60
N GLN A 206 3.80 -7.44 3.63
CA GLN A 206 3.37 -7.86 4.95
C GLN A 206 2.02 -7.22 5.27
N ALA A 207 1.06 -8.02 5.71
CA ALA A 207 -0.21 -7.55 6.25
C ALA A 207 -0.54 -8.27 7.56
N SER A 208 -1.49 -7.73 8.33
CA SER A 208 -2.01 -8.36 9.53
C SER A 208 -3.52 -8.47 9.43
N SER A 209 -4.02 -9.68 9.15
CA SER A 209 -5.45 -9.98 9.16
C SER A 209 -5.67 -11.47 9.34
N THR A 210 -6.63 -11.84 10.19
CA THR A 210 -7.04 -13.24 10.38
C THR A 210 -7.87 -13.78 9.21
N SER A 211 -8.26 -12.92 8.26
CA SER A 211 -9.04 -13.30 7.08
C SER A 211 -8.19 -13.75 5.89
N LEU A 212 -6.86 -13.71 6.02
CA LEU A 212 -5.94 -14.10 4.96
C LEU A 212 -5.50 -15.54 5.15
N VAL A 213 -5.61 -16.35 4.10
CA VAL A 213 -5.27 -17.78 4.10
C VAL A 213 -4.27 -18.05 2.97
N PRO A 214 -3.23 -18.87 3.19
CA PRO A 214 -2.28 -19.26 2.14
C PRO A 214 -2.97 -19.72 0.85
N GLY A 215 -2.45 -19.27 -0.29
CA GLY A 215 -2.99 -19.53 -1.63
C GLY A 215 -4.10 -18.58 -2.08
N MET A 216 -4.63 -17.71 -1.21
CA MET A 216 -5.58 -16.67 -1.63
C MET A 216 -4.93 -15.69 -2.60
N ILE A 217 -5.63 -15.36 -3.69
CA ILE A 217 -5.24 -14.31 -4.64
C ILE A 217 -6.16 -13.11 -4.45
N LEU A 218 -5.58 -11.94 -4.28
CA LEU A 218 -6.25 -10.66 -4.06
C LEU A 218 -5.88 -9.66 -5.15
N THR A 219 -6.74 -8.66 -5.35
CA THR A 219 -6.35 -7.44 -6.07
C THR A 219 -5.59 -6.53 -5.11
N ALA A 220 -4.50 -5.96 -5.60
CA ALA A 220 -3.67 -5.03 -4.87
C ALA A 220 -3.44 -3.74 -5.67
N GLN A 221 -3.20 -2.65 -4.97
CA GLN A 221 -2.57 -1.46 -5.52
C GLN A 221 -1.24 -1.24 -4.80
N LEU A 222 -0.16 -1.21 -5.57
CA LEU A 222 1.15 -0.82 -5.09
C LEU A 222 1.27 0.70 -5.21
N HIS A 223 1.62 1.35 -4.12
CA HIS A 223 1.82 2.80 -4.05
C HIS A 223 3.29 3.10 -3.84
N GLY A 224 3.81 4.09 -4.55
CA GLY A 224 5.20 4.45 -4.42
C GLY A 224 5.61 5.59 -5.33
N ARG A 225 6.85 5.53 -5.81
CA ARG A 225 7.45 6.56 -6.64
C ARG A 225 7.75 5.98 -8.02
N ALA A 226 7.25 6.63 -9.06
CA ALA A 226 7.66 6.41 -10.44
C ALA A 226 8.50 7.59 -10.92
N GLN A 227 9.62 7.32 -11.57
CA GLN A 227 10.38 8.33 -12.29
C GLN A 227 9.74 8.48 -13.69
N ASN A 228 9.33 9.71 -14.05
CA ASN A 228 8.74 10.11 -15.34
C ASN A 228 7.26 9.80 -15.61
N GLU A 229 6.49 9.30 -14.65
CA GLU A 229 5.02 9.27 -14.78
C GLU A 229 4.43 10.54 -14.15
N SER A 230 3.44 11.13 -14.82
CA SER A 230 2.74 12.33 -14.36
C SER A 230 2.04 12.03 -13.04
N LYS A 231 2.70 12.37 -11.93
CA LYS A 231 2.11 12.34 -10.59
C LYS A 231 0.73 12.98 -10.66
N GLN A 232 -0.31 12.30 -10.19
CA GLN A 232 -1.63 12.91 -10.11
C GLN A 232 -1.55 14.10 -9.16
N GLN A 233 -1.62 15.30 -9.73
CA GLN A 233 -1.57 16.55 -8.98
C GLN A 233 -2.93 16.80 -8.34
N GLY A 234 -2.91 17.31 -7.13
CA GLY A 234 -4.11 17.68 -6.40
C GLY A 234 -3.79 18.62 -5.25
N VAL A 235 -4.70 18.67 -4.30
CA VAL A 235 -4.53 19.38 -3.04
C VAL A 235 -4.83 18.48 -1.87
N LEU A 236 -4.14 18.69 -0.76
CA LEU A 236 -4.38 17.97 0.47
C LEU A 236 -5.59 18.58 1.19
N LEU A 237 -6.70 17.85 1.19
CA LEU A 237 -7.90 18.15 1.97
C LEU A 237 -7.76 17.52 3.37
N PRO A 238 -7.68 18.31 4.45
CA PRO A 238 -7.60 17.78 5.80
C PRO A 238 -8.79 16.88 6.13
N ARG A 239 -8.59 15.78 6.86
CA ARG A 239 -9.70 14.88 7.25
C ARG A 239 -10.83 15.62 7.96
N ALA A 240 -10.50 16.60 8.79
CA ALA A 240 -11.46 17.40 9.55
C ALA A 240 -12.37 18.27 8.66
N ALA A 241 -12.01 18.47 7.37
CA ALA A 241 -12.85 19.18 6.41
C ALA A 241 -13.86 18.28 5.68
N VAL A 242 -13.79 16.96 5.89
CA VAL A 242 -14.64 16.00 5.18
C VAL A 242 -15.81 15.61 6.05
N VAL A 243 -17.02 15.90 5.59
CA VAL A 243 -18.28 15.46 6.20
C VAL A 243 -19.00 14.48 5.29
N ARG A 244 -19.62 13.43 5.86
CA ARG A 244 -20.43 12.47 5.09
C ARG A 244 -21.91 12.78 5.25
N TRP A 245 -22.62 12.94 4.14
CA TRP A 245 -24.06 13.20 4.12
C TRP A 245 -24.69 12.62 2.87
N ASN A 246 -25.84 11.95 3.03
CA ASN A 246 -26.55 11.21 1.97
C ASN A 246 -25.64 10.25 1.17
N GLY A 247 -24.74 9.56 1.88
CA GLY A 247 -23.80 8.59 1.29
C GLY A 247 -22.62 9.21 0.52
N VAL A 248 -22.56 10.54 0.42
CA VAL A 248 -21.51 11.28 -0.31
C VAL A 248 -20.61 12.01 0.69
N ALA A 249 -19.32 12.11 0.37
CA ALA A 249 -18.37 12.92 1.11
C ALA A 249 -18.38 14.35 0.56
N TRP A 250 -18.43 15.35 1.44
CA TRP A 250 -18.52 16.76 1.11
C TRP A 250 -17.46 17.56 1.86
N ALA A 251 -17.07 18.69 1.29
CA ALA A 251 -16.28 19.72 1.95
C ALA A 251 -16.83 21.09 1.57
N TYR A 252 -16.72 22.06 2.48
CA TYR A 252 -17.16 23.44 2.24
C TYR A 252 -15.97 24.31 1.92
N VAL A 253 -16.00 24.95 0.76
CA VAL A 253 -14.99 25.91 0.29
C VAL A 253 -15.51 27.32 0.55
N VAL A 254 -14.68 28.15 1.17
CA VAL A 254 -14.96 29.57 1.38
C VAL A 254 -14.78 30.30 0.04
N THR A 255 -15.86 30.87 -0.49
CA THR A 255 -15.82 31.65 -1.75
C THR A 255 -15.60 33.12 -1.48
N ASP A 256 -16.12 33.64 -0.36
CA ASP A 256 -15.88 34.99 0.15
C ASP A 256 -16.11 35.03 1.68
N ALA A 257 -16.18 36.24 2.26
CA ALA A 257 -16.29 36.42 3.71
C ALA A 257 -17.57 35.85 4.33
N THR A 258 -18.64 35.65 3.56
CA THR A 258 -19.93 35.14 4.07
C THR A 258 -20.42 33.90 3.33
N HIS A 259 -19.86 33.55 2.18
CA HIS A 259 -20.35 32.43 1.37
C HIS A 259 -19.47 31.18 1.43
N PHE A 260 -20.14 30.03 1.58
CA PHE A 260 -19.55 28.71 1.66
C PHE A 260 -20.16 27.79 0.61
N GLU A 261 -19.36 27.30 -0.33
CA GLU A 261 -19.81 26.39 -1.37
C GLU A 261 -19.59 24.93 -0.95
N ARG A 262 -20.64 24.13 -0.94
CA ARG A 262 -20.54 22.68 -0.72
C ARG A 262 -20.08 21.98 -1.99
N ARG A 263 -18.90 21.36 -1.94
CA ARG A 263 -18.32 20.58 -3.05
C ARG A 263 -18.20 19.10 -2.70
N ALA A 264 -18.59 18.24 -3.64
CA ALA A 264 -18.44 16.80 -3.48
C ALA A 264 -16.96 16.40 -3.51
N VAL A 265 -16.57 15.49 -2.61
CA VAL A 265 -15.20 15.05 -2.43
C VAL A 265 -14.99 13.71 -3.14
N GLN A 266 -14.13 13.72 -4.15
CA GLN A 266 -13.60 12.50 -4.77
C GLN A 266 -12.11 12.40 -4.44
N ALA A 267 -11.74 11.44 -3.59
CA ALA A 267 -10.35 11.23 -3.20
C ALA A 267 -9.57 10.56 -4.34
N LEU A 268 -8.45 11.16 -4.74
CA LEU A 268 -7.43 10.55 -5.58
C LEU A 268 -6.58 9.56 -4.77
N ALA A 269 -6.27 9.93 -3.52
CA ALA A 269 -5.57 9.09 -2.56
C ALA A 269 -5.97 9.48 -1.12
N MET A 270 -5.97 8.53 -0.19
CA MET A 270 -6.16 8.81 1.23
C MET A 270 -4.82 8.60 1.95
N THR A 271 -4.35 9.61 2.68
CA THR A 271 -3.03 9.62 3.34
C THR A 271 -3.20 9.90 4.84
N PRO A 272 -2.21 9.61 5.70
CA PRO A 272 -2.26 10.02 7.11
C PRO A 272 -2.46 11.53 7.32
N ALA A 273 -2.00 12.37 6.40
CA ALA A 273 -2.16 13.83 6.50
C ALA A 273 -3.54 14.35 6.04
N GLY A 274 -4.31 13.56 5.29
CA GLY A 274 -5.56 14.01 4.69
C GLY A 274 -5.91 13.26 3.41
N TRP A 275 -6.93 13.72 2.69
CA TRP A 275 -7.33 13.18 1.41
C TRP A 275 -6.73 14.04 0.31
N LEU A 276 -6.01 13.42 -0.63
CA LEU A 276 -5.62 14.12 -1.84
C LEU A 276 -6.83 14.18 -2.78
N VAL A 277 -7.21 15.37 -3.20
CA VAL A 277 -8.36 15.62 -4.07
C VAL A 277 -7.93 16.42 -5.30
N GLY A 278 -8.61 16.19 -6.42
CA GLY A 278 -8.44 16.97 -7.65
C GLY A 278 -9.52 18.05 -7.79
N THR A 279 -9.82 18.42 -9.04
CA THR A 279 -10.98 19.25 -9.39
C THR A 279 -12.25 18.73 -8.71
N PRO A 280 -13.09 19.57 -8.09
CA PRO A 280 -13.11 21.04 -8.18
C PRO A 280 -12.22 21.81 -7.18
N PHE A 281 -11.40 21.15 -6.37
CA PHE A 281 -10.56 21.82 -5.36
C PHE A 281 -9.27 22.37 -5.95
N LYS A 282 -8.83 23.56 -5.49
CA LYS A 282 -7.63 24.26 -5.98
C LYS A 282 -6.72 24.67 -4.83
N ALA A 283 -5.43 24.78 -5.13
CA ALA A 283 -4.44 25.23 -4.16
C ALA A 283 -4.72 26.68 -3.75
N GLY A 284 -4.59 26.99 -2.46
CA GLY A 284 -4.85 28.30 -1.88
C GLY A 284 -6.30 28.57 -1.48
N GLU A 285 -7.27 27.75 -1.92
CA GLU A 285 -8.65 27.86 -1.44
C GLU A 285 -8.72 27.54 0.06
N LYS A 286 -9.62 28.21 0.78
CA LYS A 286 -9.86 27.91 2.20
C LYS A 286 -11.02 26.93 2.33
N VAL A 287 -10.84 25.90 3.14
CA VAL A 287 -11.89 24.93 3.47
C VAL A 287 -12.20 24.97 4.95
N VAL A 288 -13.46 24.71 5.30
CA VAL A 288 -13.91 24.60 6.69
C VAL A 288 -13.37 23.31 7.30
N THR A 289 -12.67 23.39 8.44
CA THR A 289 -12.06 22.26 9.16
C THR A 289 -12.62 22.06 10.56
N GLN A 290 -13.38 23.02 11.10
CA GLN A 290 -14.15 22.89 12.34
C GLN A 290 -15.55 23.43 12.11
N GLY A 291 -16.56 22.81 12.72
CA GLY A 291 -17.98 23.18 12.54
C GLY A 291 -18.59 22.75 11.20
N VAL A 292 -17.89 21.91 10.41
CA VAL A 292 -18.36 21.41 9.10
C VAL A 292 -19.68 20.62 9.21
N GLU A 293 -19.90 19.90 10.31
CA GLU A 293 -21.13 19.16 10.59
C GLU A 293 -22.32 20.10 10.88
N THR A 294 -22.07 21.25 11.50
CA THR A 294 -23.11 22.24 11.74
C THR A 294 -23.45 23.00 10.46
N LEU A 295 -22.44 23.29 9.64
CA LEU A 295 -22.63 23.95 8.35
C LEU A 295 -23.52 23.11 7.41
N ILE A 296 -23.35 21.78 7.40
CA ILE A 296 -24.22 20.91 6.60
C ILE A 296 -25.64 20.81 7.14
N ALA A 297 -25.84 20.96 8.46
CA ALA A 297 -27.18 21.04 9.04
C ALA A 297 -27.90 22.35 8.65
N VAL A 298 -27.16 23.47 8.62
CA VAL A 298 -27.69 24.78 8.15
C VAL A 298 -28.05 24.71 6.66
N ASP A 299 -27.16 24.15 5.84
CA ASP A 299 -27.36 23.97 4.40
C ASP A 299 -28.51 23.01 4.06
N ALA A 300 -28.81 22.05 4.94
CA ALA A 300 -29.94 21.13 4.79
C ALA A 300 -31.28 21.70 5.30
N ALA A 301 -31.28 22.86 5.95
CA ALA A 301 -32.50 23.46 6.49
C ALA A 301 -33.38 24.01 5.36
N PRO A 302 -34.71 23.79 5.39
CA PRO A 302 -35.62 24.37 4.40
C PRO A 302 -35.62 25.89 4.49
N VAL A 303 -35.55 26.57 3.34
CA VAL A 303 -35.72 28.04 3.26
C VAL A 303 -37.12 28.38 3.80
N PRO A 304 -37.26 29.27 4.79
CA PRO A 304 -38.58 29.67 5.27
C PRO A 304 -39.38 30.26 4.11
N ALA A 305 -40.55 29.68 3.84
CA ALA A 305 -41.47 30.20 2.83
C ALA A 305 -41.79 31.65 3.18
N ALA A 306 -41.58 32.57 2.22
CA ALA A 306 -41.99 33.95 2.37
C ALA A 306 -43.48 33.97 2.71
N ALA A 307 -43.82 34.52 3.88
CA ALA A 307 -45.21 34.72 4.26
C ALA A 307 -45.82 35.70 3.26
N ASP A 308 -46.70 35.21 2.39
CA ASP A 308 -47.56 36.02 1.55
C ASP A 308 -48.40 36.92 2.46
N SER A 309 -47.94 38.16 2.67
CA SER A 309 -48.77 39.23 3.19
C SER A 309 -49.66 39.73 2.05
N THR A 310 -50.78 39.04 1.81
CA THR A 310 -51.88 39.62 1.04
C THR A 310 -52.57 40.65 1.92
N PRO A 311 -52.53 41.96 1.60
CA PRO A 311 -53.35 42.92 2.30
C PRO A 311 -54.81 42.71 1.87
N ALA A 312 -55.69 42.43 2.83
CA ALA A 312 -57.12 42.59 2.64
C ALA A 312 -57.41 44.10 2.52
N GLY A 313 -57.88 44.52 1.35
CA GLY A 313 -58.35 45.88 1.08
C GLY A 313 -59.78 45.80 0.55
N ASP A 314 -60.69 46.30 1.40
CA ASP A 314 -62.06 46.82 1.22
C ASP A 314 -62.84 46.56 -0.08
#